data_AF-A0A2N2Z9F3-F1
#
_entry.id   AF-A0A2N2Z9F3-F1
#
_cell.length_a   1.000
_cell.length_b   1.000
_cell.length_c   1.000
_cell.angle_alpha   90.00
_cell.angle_beta   90.00
_cell.angle_gamma   90.00
#
_symmetry.space_group_name_H-M   'P 1'
#
loop_
_entity.id
_entity.type
_entity.pdbx_description
1 polymer ?
#
loop_
_entity_poly.entity_id
_entity_poly.type
_entity_poly.pdbx_seq_one_letter_code
_entity_poly.pdbx_strand_id
1 'polypeptide(L)' 'TIVHDVTKVTFETFDDREIDFYINHFKPLDKAGAYGIQDWIGLIGVKRLEGSYFNVMGLPTNVLYQTLLKLAKQK' A
#
# COMPACT_ATOMS: atom_id res chain seq x y z
N THR A 1 -5.40 12.87 18.97
CA THR A 1 -4.45 11.74 18.89
C THR A 1 -3.96 11.63 17.47
N ILE A 2 -2.64 11.68 17.25
CA ILE A 2 -2.04 11.39 15.95
C ILE A 2 -1.61 9.92 15.98
N VAL A 3 -1.97 9.15 14.96
CA VAL A 3 -1.61 7.73 14.81
C VAL A 3 -1.03 7.51 13.42
N HIS A 4 -0.09 6.57 13.30
CA HIS A 4 0.47 6.13 12.03
C HIS A 4 0.68 4.61 12.05
N ASP A 5 0.87 4.01 10.87
CA ASP A 5 1.22 2.61 10.69
C ASP A 5 2.31 2.48 9.63
N VAL A 6 3.14 1.44 9.71
CA VAL A 6 4.27 1.23 8.80
C VAL A 6 4.20 -0.18 8.23
N THR A 7 4.24 -0.27 6.91
CA THR A 7 4.30 -1.54 6.19
C THR A 7 5.54 -1.56 5.31
N LYS A 8 6.33 -2.64 5.39
CA LYS A 8 7.43 -2.88 4.44
C LYS A 8 6.92 -3.71 3.29
N VAL A 9 7.22 -3.28 2.07
CA VAL A 9 6.85 -3.98 0.83
C VAL A 9 8.14 -4.34 0.10
N THR A 10 8.34 -5.63 -0.13
CA THR A 10 9.47 -6.18 -0.88
C THR A 10 8.97 -6.55 -2.27
N PHE A 11 9.62 -6.01 -3.29
CA PHE A 11 9.31 -6.33 -4.69
C PHE A 11 10.23 -7.43 -5.22
N GLU A 12 9.77 -8.14 -6.24
CA GLU A 12 10.66 -8.86 -7.15
C GLU A 12 11.48 -7.88 -8.00
N THR A 13 12.45 -8.41 -8.74
CA THR A 13 13.19 -7.65 -9.77
C THR A 13 12.37 -7.62 -11.06
N PHE A 14 12.30 -6.46 -11.71
CA PHE A 14 11.63 -6.30 -13.00
C PHE A 14 12.65 -6.02 -14.11
N ASP A 15 12.32 -6.48 -15.32
CA ASP A 15 12.99 -5.99 -16.52
C ASP A 15 12.32 -4.71 -17.06
N ASP A 16 13.02 -4.00 -17.96
CA ASP A 16 12.55 -2.73 -18.51
C ASP A 16 11.21 -2.85 -19.24
N ARG A 17 10.90 -4.02 -19.84
CA ARG A 17 9.64 -4.24 -20.56
C ARG A 17 8.46 -4.33 -19.61
N GLU A 18 8.64 -4.97 -18.45
CA GLU A 18 7.63 -5.04 -17.40
C GLU A 18 7.36 -3.65 -16.80
N ILE A 19 8.41 -2.86 -16.60
CA ILE A 19 8.32 -1.47 -16.11
C ILE A 19 7.58 -0.60 -17.13
N ASP A 20 7.99 -0.64 -18.41
CA ASP A 20 7.35 0.13 -19.48
C ASP A 20 5.89 -0.28 -19.67
N PHE A 21 5.59 -1.58 -19.62
CA PHE A 21 4.22 -2.07 -19.66
C PHE A 21 3.39 -1.46 -18.52
N TYR A 22 3.92 -1.49 -17.30
CA TYR A 22 3.20 -0.96 -16.14
C TYR A 22 2.95 0.55 -16.25
N ILE A 23 3.94 1.33 -16.67
CA ILE A 23 3.84 2.78 -16.87
C ILE A 23 2.74 3.13 -17.88
N ASN A 24 2.72 2.42 -19.01
CA ASN A 24 1.80 2.72 -20.11
C ASN A 24 0.34 2.33 -19.82
N HIS A 25 0.09 1.37 -18.91
CA HIS A 25 -1.24 0.80 -18.73
C HIS A 25 -1.92 1.16 -17.39
N PHE A 26 -1.17 1.54 -16.34
CA PHE A 26 -1.72 1.66 -14.97
C PHE A 26 -1.57 3.03 -14.31
N LYS A 27 -1.17 4.06 -15.07
CA LYS A 27 -0.99 5.44 -14.59
C LYS A 27 -0.22 5.52 -13.25
N PRO A 28 0.96 4.91 -13.09
CA PRO A 28 1.65 4.88 -11.80
C PRO A 28 2.15 6.24 -11.31
N LEU A 29 2.27 7.22 -12.21
CA LEU A 29 2.90 8.51 -11.92
C LEU A 29 2.08 9.41 -10.97
N ASP A 30 0.82 9.08 -10.71
CA ASP A 30 0.00 9.74 -9.68
C ASP A 30 0.16 9.13 -8.28
N LYS A 31 0.96 8.06 -8.16
CA LYS A 31 1.17 7.30 -6.92
C LYS A 31 2.56 7.56 -6.36
N ALA A 32 2.65 7.79 -5.07
CA ALA A 32 3.94 7.88 -4.38
C ALA A 32 4.70 6.56 -4.55
N GLY A 33 5.95 6.63 -5.02
CA GLY A 33 6.75 5.45 -5.35
C GLY A 33 6.44 4.81 -6.71
N ALA A 34 5.62 5.47 -7.54
CA ALA A 34 5.28 5.03 -8.89
C ALA A 34 4.70 3.61 -8.96
N TYR A 35 3.91 3.20 -7.96
CA TYR A 35 3.16 1.95 -8.00
C TYR A 35 1.88 1.99 -7.16
N GLY A 36 0.93 1.15 -7.52
CA GLY A 36 -0.28 0.87 -6.75
C GLY A 36 -0.35 -0.62 -6.42
N ILE A 37 -0.51 -0.96 -5.14
CA ILE A 37 -0.58 -2.37 -4.71
C ILE A 37 -1.84 -3.10 -5.24
N GLN A 38 -2.84 -2.35 -5.70
CA GLN A 38 -4.06 -2.91 -6.32
C GLN A 38 -3.92 -3.12 -7.83
N ASP A 39 -2.86 -2.57 -8.44
CA ASP A 39 -2.64 -2.71 -9.87
C ASP A 39 -1.95 -4.04 -10.21
N TRP A 40 -1.75 -4.31 -11.50
CA TRP A 40 -1.07 -5.52 -11.98
C TRP A 40 0.29 -5.77 -11.29
N ILE A 41 1.09 -4.72 -11.09
CA ILE A 41 2.40 -4.84 -10.42
C ILE A 41 2.27 -5.32 -8.96
N GLY A 42 1.14 -5.04 -8.30
CA GLY A 42 0.86 -5.53 -6.94
C GLY A 42 0.62 -7.03 -6.89
N LEU A 43 0.02 -7.58 -7.95
CA LEU A 43 -0.31 -9.02 -8.05
C LEU A 43 0.90 -9.87 -8.40
N ILE A 44 1.78 -9.36 -9.28
CA ILE A 44 2.90 -10.12 -9.83
C ILE A 44 4.24 -9.75 -9.18
N GLY A 45 4.35 -8.53 -8.67
CA GLY A 45 5.61 -7.92 -8.28
C GLY A 45 5.85 -7.85 -6.78
N VAL A 46 4.81 -7.92 -5.94
CA VAL A 46 4.98 -7.87 -4.48
C VAL A 46 5.34 -9.26 -3.96
N LYS A 47 6.64 -9.48 -3.73
CA LYS A 47 7.20 -10.71 -3.16
C LYS A 47 6.78 -10.93 -1.72
N ARG A 48 6.81 -9.87 -0.91
CA ARG A 48 6.57 -9.96 0.53
C ARG A 48 6.05 -8.65 1.10
N LEU A 49 5.06 -8.76 1.99
CA LEU A 49 4.47 -7.63 2.71
C LEU A 49 4.58 -7.89 4.21
N GLU A 50 5.23 -6.99 4.94
CA GLU A 50 5.39 -7.05 6.39
C GLU A 50 4.69 -5.85 7.02
N GLY A 51 3.49 -6.08 7.54
CA GLY A 51 2.61 -5.04 8.08
C GLY A 51 1.19 -5.17 7.50
N SER A 52 0.47 -4.05 7.43
CA SER A 52 -0.92 -4.01 6.98
C SER A 52 -1.02 -3.73 5.48
N TYR A 53 -1.76 -4.58 4.75
CA TYR A 53 -2.11 -4.34 3.36
C TYR A 53 -2.97 -3.08 3.20
N PHE A 54 -3.92 -2.86 4.10
CA PHE A 54 -4.79 -1.68 4.08
C PHE A 54 -4.01 -0.38 4.29
N ASN A 55 -2.94 -0.43 5.09
CA ASN A 55 -2.01 0.69 5.20
C ASN A 55 -1.36 1.03 3.86
N VAL A 56 -0.91 0.02 3.09
CA VAL A 56 -0.35 0.25 1.74
C VAL A 56 -1.42 0.76 0.76
N MET A 57 -2.66 0.29 0.87
CA MET A 57 -3.77 0.85 0.09
C MET A 57 -4.07 2.33 0.42
N GLY A 58 -3.53 2.86 1.53
CA GLY A 58 -3.63 4.28 1.89
C GLY A 58 -4.44 4.57 3.15
N LEU A 59 -5.04 3.56 3.80
CA LEU A 59 -5.72 3.75 5.09
C LEU A 59 -5.53 2.54 6.01
N PRO A 60 -4.80 2.67 7.13
CA PRO A 60 -4.64 1.59 8.10
C PRO A 60 -5.93 1.39 8.90
N THR A 61 -6.89 0.68 8.30
CA THR A 61 -8.26 0.50 8.84
C THR A 61 -8.27 -0.16 10.21
N ASN A 62 -7.34 -1.08 10.48
CA ASN A 62 -7.16 -1.69 11.79
C ASN A 62 -6.79 -0.65 12.86
N VAL A 63 -5.84 0.24 12.56
CA VAL A 63 -5.42 1.31 13.48
C VAL A 63 -6.53 2.33 13.67
N LEU A 64 -7.20 2.73 12.58
CA LEU A 64 -8.35 3.64 12.62
C LEU A 64 -9.46 3.09 13.51
N TYR A 65 -9.88 1.85 13.28
CA TYR A 65 -10.98 1.23 14.02
C TYR A 65 -10.70 1.16 15.52
N GLN A 66 -9.49 0.72 15.90
CA GLN A 66 -9.09 0.68 17.31
C GLN A 66 -9.04 2.08 17.93
N THR A 67 -8.63 3.09 17.17
CA THR A 67 -8.61 4.48 17.62
C THR A 67 -10.03 5.00 17.86
N LEU A 68 -10.96 4.74 16.94
CA LEU A 68 -12.37 5.11 17.07
C LEU A 68 -13.02 4.46 18.29
N LEU A 69 -12.78 3.17 18.53
CA LEU A 69 -13.29 2.48 19.73
C LEU A 69 -12.77 3.09 21.03
N LYS A 70 -11.49 3.48 21.08
CA LYS A 70 -10.91 4.16 22.25
C LYS A 70 -11.59 5.51 22.50
N LEU A 71 -11.77 6.30 21.46
CA LEU A 71 -12.43 7.60 21.55
C LEU A 71 -13.90 7.48 21.95
N ALA A 72 -14.60 6.47 21.43
CA ALA A 72 -16.01 6.22 21.77
C ALA A 72 -16.20 5.82 23.24
N LYS A 73 -15.25 5.09 23.83
CA LYS A 73 -15.27 4.69 25.25
C LYS A 73 -14.85 5.79 26.23
N GLN A 74 -14.24 6.86 25.72
CA GLN A 74 -13.80 8.03 26.52
C GLN A 74 -14.90 9.10 26.63
N LYS A 75 -16.03 8.91 25.95
CA LYS A 75 -17.28 9.62 26.20
C LYS A 75 -18.12 8.88 27.23
#